data_AF-A0A7S2YVA5-F1
#
_entry.id   AF-A0A7S2YVA5-F1
#
_cell.length_a   1.000
_cell.length_b   1.000
_cell.length_c   1.000
_cell.angle_alpha   90.00
_cell.angle_beta   90.00
_cell.angle_gamma   90.00
#
_symmetry.space_group_name_H-M   'P 1'
#
loop_
_entity.id
_entity.type
_entity.pdbx_description
1 polymer ?
#
loop_
_entity_poly.entity_id
_entity_poly.type
_entity_poly.pdbx_seq_one_letter_code
_entity_poly.pdbx_strand_id
1 'polypeptide(L)'
;SMSVSASASNAGNNNGGRKTLTIKPIGLKRPRPALSNSFEEAAWAKLATAISAVHAKQPVPNNLSLEELYQAVEELVLHKLTASVYAKLCAQCDAHVSR
;
A
#
# COMPACT_ATOMS: atom_id res chain seq x y z
N SER A 1 -42.93 61.16 9.63
CA SER A 1 -41.69 60.54 10.14
C SER A 1 -41.61 59.12 9.62
N MET A 2 -40.69 58.84 8.69
CA MET A 2 -40.52 57.51 8.09
C MET A 2 -39.35 56.82 8.81
N SER A 3 -39.63 55.75 9.56
CA SER A 3 -38.60 54.96 10.23
C SER A 3 -38.11 53.86 9.28
N VAL A 4 -36.83 53.89 8.92
CA VAL A 4 -36.16 52.83 8.17
C VAL A 4 -35.74 51.72 9.13
N SER A 5 -36.28 50.52 8.97
CA SER A 5 -35.84 49.33 9.69
C SER A 5 -34.73 48.65 8.92
N ALA A 6 -33.52 48.62 9.50
CA ALA A 6 -32.36 47.95 8.93
C ALA A 6 -32.58 46.44 8.86
N SER A 7 -32.42 45.86 7.67
CA SER A 7 -32.44 44.41 7.46
C SER A 7 -31.08 43.84 7.86
N ALA A 8 -31.02 43.15 8.99
CA ALA A 8 -29.84 42.41 9.43
C ALA A 8 -29.77 41.09 8.65
N SER A 9 -28.77 40.97 7.78
CA SER A 9 -28.47 39.74 7.06
C SER A 9 -27.99 38.67 8.04
N ASN A 10 -28.82 37.66 8.30
CA ASN A 10 -28.44 36.54 9.13
C ASN A 10 -27.43 35.67 8.36
N ALA A 11 -26.15 35.78 8.75
CA ALA A 11 -25.09 34.89 8.31
C ALA A 11 -25.32 33.49 8.93
N GLY A 12 -26.15 32.69 8.25
CA GLY A 12 -26.37 31.29 8.56
C GLY A 12 -25.11 30.48 8.25
N ASN A 13 -24.32 30.25 9.30
CA ASN A 13 -23.09 29.48 9.33
C ASN A 13 -23.32 28.05 8.81
N ASN A 14 -22.95 27.78 7.54
CA ASN A 14 -22.95 26.44 6.97
C ASN A 14 -21.81 25.59 7.54
N ASN A 15 -21.95 25.15 8.80
CA ASN A 15 -21.13 24.08 9.35
C ASN A 15 -21.67 22.74 8.84
N GLY A 16 -21.34 22.43 7.58
CA GLY A 16 -21.49 21.11 6.99
C GLY A 16 -20.58 20.12 7.71
N GLY A 17 -21.01 19.64 8.88
CA GLY A 17 -20.29 18.66 9.68
C GLY A 17 -19.98 17.41 8.85
N ARG A 18 -18.69 17.13 8.64
CA ARG A 18 -18.23 15.87 8.08
C ARG A 18 -18.76 14.73 8.96
N LYS A 19 -19.72 13.97 8.43
CA LYS A 19 -20.31 12.80 9.08
C LYS A 19 -19.26 11.69 9.09
N THR A 20 -18.49 11.58 10.16
CA THR A 20 -17.52 10.49 10.34
C THR A 20 -18.26 9.17 10.51
N LEU A 21 -17.95 8.19 9.66
CA LEU A 21 -18.49 6.84 9.76
C LEU A 21 -17.66 6.08 10.79
N THR A 22 -18.24 5.82 11.96
CA THR A 22 -17.61 4.97 12.98
C THR A 22 -17.91 3.51 12.65
N ILE A 23 -16.89 2.77 12.24
CA ILE A 23 -16.99 1.31 12.06
C ILE A 23 -17.14 0.69 13.46
N LYS A 24 -18.32 0.18 13.78
CA LYS A 24 -18.52 -0.69 14.95
C LYS A 24 -17.61 -1.90 14.77
N PRO A 25 -16.90 -2.36 15.82
CA PRO A 25 -16.10 -3.57 15.72
C PRO A 25 -17.06 -4.72 15.40
N ILE A 26 -17.04 -5.17 14.15
CA ILE A 26 -17.61 -6.47 13.79
C ILE A 26 -16.86 -7.46 14.67
N GLY A 27 -17.58 -8.12 15.58
CA GLY A 27 -17.04 -9.08 16.53
C GLY A 27 -16.51 -10.32 15.83
N LEU A 28 -15.45 -10.17 15.04
CA LEU A 28 -14.62 -11.26 14.57
C LEU A 28 -14.02 -11.88 15.83
N LYS A 29 -14.66 -12.95 16.33
CA LYS A 29 -14.11 -13.87 17.35
C LYS A 29 -12.83 -14.57 16.88
N ARG A 30 -12.35 -14.26 15.66
CA ARG A 30 -11.13 -14.77 15.08
C ARG A 30 -10.13 -13.62 15.02
N PRO A 31 -8.90 -13.78 15.55
CA PRO A 31 -7.85 -12.82 15.32
C PRO A 31 -7.71 -12.60 13.81
N ARG A 32 -7.31 -11.39 13.41
CA ARG A 32 -6.85 -11.13 12.04
C ARG A 32 -5.97 -12.31 11.61
N PRO A 33 -6.23 -12.97 10.46
CA PRO A 33 -5.36 -14.04 10.00
C PRO A 33 -3.93 -13.52 10.08
N ALA A 34 -3.13 -14.09 10.98
CA ALA A 34 -1.75 -13.69 11.08
C ALA A 34 -1.13 -14.01 9.73
N LEU A 35 -0.42 -13.03 9.15
CA LEU A 35 0.43 -13.35 8.01
C LEU A 35 1.34 -14.48 8.46
N SER A 36 1.34 -15.58 7.71
CA SER A 36 2.29 -16.65 7.99
C SER A 36 3.68 -16.02 7.92
N ASN A 37 4.58 -16.42 8.83
CA ASN A 37 5.93 -15.85 8.88
C ASN A 37 6.68 -15.95 7.53
N SER A 38 6.26 -16.87 6.65
CA SER A 38 6.81 -17.05 5.30
C SER A 38 6.30 -16.06 4.25
N PHE A 39 5.42 -15.12 4.61
CA PHE A 39 4.86 -14.16 3.66
C PHE A 39 5.96 -13.30 3.00
N GLU A 40 6.84 -12.70 3.80
CA GLU A 40 7.95 -11.87 3.28
C GLU A 40 8.83 -12.67 2.33
N GLU A 41 9.21 -13.89 2.73
CA GLU A 41 10.08 -14.76 1.95
C GLU A 41 9.42 -15.17 0.64
N ALA A 42 8.13 -15.49 0.65
CA ALA A 42 7.37 -15.85 -0.54
C ALA A 42 7.22 -14.67 -1.51
N ALA A 43 6.89 -13.48 -1.00
CA ALA A 43 6.79 -12.27 -1.81
C ALA A 43 8.16 -11.88 -2.40
N TRP A 44 9.21 -11.95 -1.58
CA TRP A 44 10.58 -11.69 -2.03
C TRP A 44 11.08 -12.71 -3.06
N ALA A 45 10.78 -14.00 -2.88
CA ALA A 45 11.18 -15.04 -3.82
C ALA A 45 10.64 -14.78 -5.24
N LYS A 46 9.40 -14.29 -5.36
CA LYS A 46 8.81 -13.88 -6.64
C LYS A 46 9.61 -12.74 -7.27
N LEU A 47 9.86 -11.68 -6.50
CA LEU A 47 10.63 -10.52 -6.96
C LEU A 47 12.05 -10.91 -7.38
N ALA A 48 12.76 -11.66 -6.54
CA ALA A 48 14.12 -12.13 -6.80
C ALA A 48 14.21 -12.99 -8.08
N THR A 49 13.22 -13.84 -8.31
CA THR A 49 13.13 -14.65 -9.54
C THR A 49 12.98 -13.76 -10.77
N ALA A 50 12.08 -12.77 -10.72
CA ALA A 50 11.89 -11.82 -11.81
C ALA A 50 13.17 -10.98 -12.07
N ILE A 51 13.81 -10.46 -11.01
CA ILE A 51 15.05 -9.69 -11.11
C ILE A 51 16.15 -10.53 -11.74
N SER A 52 16.31 -11.78 -11.31
CA SER A 52 17.31 -12.70 -11.86
C SER A 52 17.07 -12.99 -13.35
N ALA A 53 15.81 -13.16 -13.76
CA ALA A 53 15.46 -13.35 -15.17
C ALA A 53 15.82 -12.10 -16.00
N VAL A 54 15.50 -10.91 -15.49
CA VAL A 54 15.85 -9.63 -16.13
C VAL A 54 17.36 -9.47 -16.27
N HIS A 55 18.13 -9.73 -15.21
CA HIS A 55 19.59 -9.71 -15.22
C HIS A 55 20.18 -10.70 -16.25
N ALA A 56 19.57 -11.88 -16.40
CA ALA A 56 19.97 -12.88 -17.38
C ALA A 56 19.47 -12.58 -18.81
N LYS A 57 18.76 -11.46 -19.03
CA LYS A 57 18.05 -11.12 -20.28
C LYS A 57 17.13 -12.24 -20.75
N GLN A 58 16.57 -12.99 -19.81
CA GLN A 58 15.62 -14.06 -20.05
C GLN A 58 14.19 -13.54 -19.83
N PRO A 59 13.18 -14.14 -20.48
CA PRO A 59 11.80 -13.85 -20.17
C PRO A 59 11.50 -14.21 -18.71
N VAL A 60 10.73 -13.35 -18.04
CA VAL A 60 10.20 -13.65 -16.70
C VAL A 60 9.32 -14.91 -16.80
N PRO A 61 9.38 -15.83 -15.82
CA PRO A 61 8.57 -17.04 -15.84
C PRO A 61 7.09 -16.72 -16.09
N ASN A 62 6.45 -17.50 -16.96
CA ASN A 62 5.05 -17.34 -17.37
C ASN A 62 4.04 -17.54 -16.23
N ASN A 63 4.46 -18.13 -15.12
CA ASN A 63 3.69 -18.22 -13.88
C ASN A 63 3.85 -16.99 -12.96
N LEU A 64 4.58 -15.96 -13.39
CA LEU A 64 4.77 -14.71 -12.67
C LEU A 64 4.27 -13.55 -13.54
N SER A 65 3.01 -13.16 -13.33
CA SER A 65 2.47 -11.99 -14.02
C SER A 65 3.08 -10.69 -13.47
N LEU A 66 3.15 -9.66 -14.33
CA LEU A 66 3.49 -8.30 -13.90
C LEU A 66 2.56 -7.81 -12.79
N GLU A 67 1.26 -8.10 -12.88
CA GLU A 67 0.29 -7.72 -11.85
C GLU A 67 0.60 -8.37 -10.50
N GLU A 68 0.97 -9.65 -10.50
CA GLU A 68 1.35 -10.36 -9.27
C GLU A 68 2.63 -9.79 -8.64
N LEU A 69 3.57 -9.32 -9.47
CA LEU A 69 4.76 -8.62 -8.99
C LEU A 69 4.40 -7.28 -8.35
N TYR A 70 3.51 -6.49 -8.97
CA TYR A 70 3.03 -5.24 -8.38
C TYR A 70 2.28 -5.46 -7.07
N GLN A 71 1.39 -6.46 -7.03
CA GLN A 71 0.66 -6.81 -5.82
C GLN A 71 1.58 -7.27 -4.69
N ALA A 72 2.61 -8.09 -5.00
CA ALA A 72 3.60 -8.50 -4.01
C ALA A 72 4.36 -7.30 -3.42
N VAL A 73 4.71 -6.31 -4.24
CA VAL A 73 5.31 -5.06 -3.74
C VAL A 73 4.34 -4.26 -2.87
N GLU A 74 3.08 -4.16 -3.27
CA GLU A 74 2.05 -3.46 -2.48
C GLU A 74 1.90 -4.09 -1.09
N GLU A 75 1.83 -5.41 -0.99
CA GLU A 75 1.74 -6.11 0.28
C GLU A 75 3.00 -5.89 1.14
N LEU A 76 4.20 -5.90 0.54
CA LEU A 76 5.45 -5.59 1.25
C LEU A 76 5.47 -4.15 1.80
N VAL A 77 4.94 -3.18 1.05
CA VAL A 77 4.78 -1.78 1.47
C VAL A 77 3.78 -1.67 2.62
N LEU A 78 2.63 -2.34 2.51
CA LEU A 78 1.58 -2.36 3.52
C LEU A 78 2.08 -2.93 4.86
N HIS A 79 3.02 -3.88 4.81
CA HIS A 79 3.64 -4.48 5.98
C HIS A 79 4.90 -3.76 6.49
N LYS A 80 5.27 -2.61 5.92
CA LYS A 80 6.46 -1.83 6.29
C LYS A 80 7.78 -2.62 6.13
N LEU A 81 7.82 -3.58 5.21
CA LEU A 81 9.00 -4.39 4.90
C LEU A 81 9.88 -3.77 3.80
N THR A 82 9.52 -2.56 3.33
CA THR A 82 10.20 -1.85 2.24
C THR A 82 11.69 -1.63 2.47
N ALA A 83 12.11 -1.33 3.70
CA ALA A 83 13.53 -1.11 4.00
C ALA A 83 14.36 -2.40 3.82
N SER A 84 13.85 -3.54 4.32
CA SER A 84 14.47 -4.86 4.14
C SER A 84 14.56 -5.22 2.66
N VAL A 85 13.45 -5.07 1.94
CA VAL A 85 13.33 -5.39 0.51
C VAL A 85 14.26 -4.52 -0.33
N TYR A 86 14.35 -3.22 -0.04
CA TYR A 86 15.25 -2.31 -0.75
C TYR A 86 16.72 -2.69 -0.57
N ALA A 87 17.14 -3.00 0.66
CA ALA A 87 18.50 -3.46 0.93
C ALA A 87 18.83 -4.75 0.17
N LYS A 88 17.89 -5.71 0.14
CA LYS A 88 18.05 -6.96 -0.63
C LYS A 88 18.12 -6.70 -2.13
N LEU A 89 17.34 -5.75 -2.65
CA LEU A 89 17.37 -5.36 -4.06
C LEU A 89 18.72 -4.74 -4.45
N CYS A 90 19.23 -3.79 -3.66
CA CYS A 90 20.56 -3.21 -3.87
C CYS A 90 21.63 -4.30 -3.91
N ALA A 91 21.64 -5.21 -2.93
CA ALA A 91 22.59 -6.32 -2.89
C ALA A 91 22.51 -7.23 -4.14
N GLN A 92 21.30 -7.49 -4.65
CA GLN A 92 21.11 -8.26 -5.89
C GLN A 92 21.67 -7.53 -7.12
N CYS A 93 21.48 -6.21 -7.22
CA CYS A 93 22.05 -5.41 -8.30
C CYS A 93 23.58 -5.36 -8.21
N ASP A 94 24.14 -5.10 -7.01
CA ASP A 94 25.59 -5.04 -6.79
C ASP A 94 26.26 -6.38 -7.13
N ALA A 95 25.66 -7.49 -6.72
CA ALA A 95 26.14 -8.83 -7.03
C ALA A 95 26.11 -9.13 -8.54
N HIS A 96 25.11 -8.62 -9.27
CA HIS A 96 25.04 -8.81 -10.72
C HIS A 96 26.08 -7.99 -11.47
N VAL A 97 26.31 -6.73 -11.06
CA VAL A 97 27.30 -5.83 -11.69
C VAL A 97 28.73 -6.28 -11.41
N SER A 98 28.98 -6.90 -10.26
CA SER A 98 30.31 -7.40 -9.87
C SER A 98 30.70 -8.72 -10.56
N ARG A 99 29.82 -9.29 -11.38
CA ARG A 99 30.00 -10.58 -12.08
C ARG A 99 30.47 -10.36 -13.52
#